data_AF-A0A2W5SLU9-F1
#
_entry.id   AF-A0A2W5SLU9-F1
#
_cell.length_a   1.000
_cell.length_b   1.000
_cell.length_c   1.000
_cell.angle_alpha   90.00
_cell.angle_beta   90.00
_cell.angle_gamma   90.00
#
_symmetry.space_group_name_H-M   'P 1'
#
loop_
_entity.id
_entity.type
_entity.pdbx_description
1 polymer ?
#
loop_
_entity_poly.entity_id
_entity_poly.type
_entity_poly.pdbx_seq_one_letter_code
_entity_poly.pdbx_strand_id
1 'polypeptide(L)' 'MPDAATLIELDERIAIARQNLAELTEQMAAQSGAADEERGAARIAAQQELLDNLIRQRETLGE' A
#
# COMPACT_ATOMS: atom_id res chain seq x y z
N MET A 1 7.23 -25.73 -5.45
CA MET A 1 7.55 -24.94 -4.25
C MET A 1 7.40 -23.49 -4.66
N PRO A 2 6.69 -22.64 -3.91
CA PRO A 2 6.68 -21.22 -4.21
C PRO A 2 8.13 -20.72 -4.24
N ASP A 3 8.50 -19.98 -5.28
CA ASP A 3 9.85 -19.44 -5.39
C ASP A 3 10.06 -18.46 -4.25
N ALA A 4 10.97 -18.79 -3.33
CA ALA A 4 11.29 -17.95 -2.17
C ALA A 4 11.64 -16.50 -2.59
N ALA A 5 12.21 -16.34 -3.79
CA ALA A 5 12.45 -15.05 -4.42
C ALA A 5 11.16 -14.23 -4.66
N THR A 6 10.08 -14.88 -5.11
CA THR A 6 8.78 -14.22 -5.33
C THR A 6 8.12 -13.82 -4.01
N LEU A 7 8.25 -14.62 -2.95
CA LEU A 7 7.77 -14.25 -1.62
C LEU A 7 8.53 -13.04 -1.06
N ILE A 8 9.86 -13.01 -1.23
CA ILE A 8 10.68 -11.86 -0.82
C ILE A 8 10.29 -10.59 -1.59
N GLU A 9 10.09 -10.69 -2.91
CA GLU A 9 9.66 -9.55 -3.73
C GLU A 9 8.28 -9.02 -3.29
N LEU A 10 7.33 -9.92 -2.99
CA LEU A 10 6.02 -9.53 -2.49
C LEU A 10 6.14 -8.83 -1.12
N ASP A 11 6.99 -9.34 -0.23
CA ASP A 11 7.24 -8.71 1.08
C ASP A 11 7.85 -7.30 0.93
N GLU A 12 8.79 -7.11 0.01
CA GLU A 12 9.37 -5.79 -0.28
C GLU A 12 8.31 -4.82 -0.83
N ARG A 13 7.50 -5.27 -1.79
CA ARG A 13 6.42 -4.45 -2.37
C ARG A 13 5.35 -4.08 -1.34
N ILE A 14 5.03 -4.99 -0.42
CA ILE A 14 4.13 -4.74 0.71
C ILE A 14 4.71 -3.67 1.64
N ALA A 15 6.01 -3.76 1.95
CA ALA A 15 6.69 -2.78 2.79
C ALA A 15 6.66 -1.38 2.17
N ILE A 16 6.95 -1.27 0.88
CA ILE A 16 6.88 -0.01 0.11
C ILE A 16 5.46 0.55 0.11
N ALA A 17 4.44 -0.27 -0.17
CA ALA A 17 3.06 0.17 -0.19
C ALA A 17 2.59 0.70 1.18
N ARG A 18 3.02 0.06 2.28
CA ARG A 18 2.75 0.52 3.65
C ARG A 18 3.44 1.85 3.97
N GLN A 19 4.70 2.01 3.54
CA GLN A 19 5.42 3.27 3.71
C GLN A 19 4.73 4.41 2.96
N ASN A 20 4.36 4.18 1.70
CA ASN A 20 3.63 5.17 0.90
C ASN A 20 2.30 5.58 1.55
N LEU A 21 1.54 4.63 2.13
CA LEU A 21 0.31 4.94 2.86
C LEU A 21 0.55 5.83 4.07
N ALA A 22 1.60 5.54 4.85
CA ALA A 22 1.96 6.35 6.02
C ALA A 22 2.34 7.78 5.61
N GLU A 23 3.19 7.93 4.59
CA GLU A 23 3.61 9.24 4.08
C GLU A 23 2.42 10.04 3.51
N LEU A 24 1.52 9.39 2.76
CA LEU A 24 0.32 10.05 2.24
C LEU A 24 -0.61 10.51 3.36
N THR A 25 -0.78 9.69 4.40
CA THR A 25 -1.60 10.03 5.56
C THR A 25 -1.01 11.23 6.31
N GLU A 26 0.31 11.25 6.51
CA GLU A 26 1.03 12.37 7.14
C GLU A 26 0.91 13.65 6.31
N GLN A 27 1.09 13.56 4.98
CA GLN A 27 0.93 14.70 4.07
C GLN A 27 -0.48 15.30 4.11
N MET A 28 -1.52 14.45 4.17
CA MET A 28 -2.89 14.93 4.30
C MET A 28 -3.15 15.57 5.67
N ALA A 29 -2.60 15.01 6.74
CA ALA A 29 -2.71 15.61 8.07
C ALA A 29 -2.02 17.00 8.15
N ALA A 30 -0.99 17.22 7.32
CA ALA A 30 -0.29 18.50 7.22
C ALA A 30 -0.95 19.51 6.26
N GLN A 31 -1.74 19.05 5.28
CA GLN A 31 -2.43 19.92 4.32
C GLN A 31 -3.85 20.26 4.81
N SER A 32 -4.09 21.55 5.08
CA SER A 32 -5.40 22.09 5.48
C SER A 32 -6.12 22.64 4.24
N GLY A 33 -6.89 21.82 3.53
CA GLY A 33 -7.63 22.25 2.34
C GLY A 33 -8.55 21.18 1.75
N ALA A 34 -9.86 21.43 1.73
CA ALA A 34 -10.89 20.45 1.35
C ALA A 34 -10.70 19.79 -0.04
N ALA A 35 -10.21 20.53 -1.04
CA ALA A 35 -9.97 19.99 -2.39
C ALA A 35 -8.70 19.12 -2.47
N ASP A 36 -7.74 19.34 -1.57
CA ASP A 36 -6.54 18.52 -1.44
C ASP A 36 -6.84 17.25 -0.61
N GLU A 37 -7.75 17.35 0.35
CA GLU A 37 -8.25 16.24 1.16
C GLU A 37 -8.98 15.17 0.32
N GLU A 38 -9.90 15.54 -0.58
CA GLU A 38 -10.58 14.53 -1.43
C GLU A 38 -9.61 13.82 -2.38
N ARG A 39 -8.69 14.56 -3.00
CA ARG A 39 -7.69 13.98 -3.92
C ARG A 39 -6.70 13.08 -3.17
N GLY A 40 -6.28 13.50 -1.97
CA GLY A 40 -5.44 12.71 -1.10
C GLY A 40 -6.15 11.43 -0.63
N ALA A 41 -7.43 11.54 -0.22
CA ALA A 41 -8.22 10.41 0.24
C ALA A 41 -8.42 9.36 -0.87
N ALA A 42 -8.69 9.79 -2.11
CA ALA A 42 -8.78 8.89 -3.25
C ALA A 42 -7.45 8.16 -3.52
N ARG A 43 -6.31 8.86 -3.37
CA ARG A 43 -4.98 8.26 -3.54
C ARG A 43 -4.66 7.23 -2.44
N ILE A 44 -5.03 7.52 -1.20
CA ILE A 44 -4.90 6.58 -0.07
C ILE A 44 -5.75 5.34 -0.31
N ALA A 45 -7.01 5.51 -0.73
CA ALA A 45 -7.90 4.38 -1.02
C ALA A 45 -7.32 3.46 -2.11
N ALA A 46 -6.80 4.03 -3.20
CA ALA A 46 -6.14 3.26 -4.26
C ALA A 46 -4.89 2.53 -3.75
N GLN A 47 -4.10 3.18 -2.88
CA GLN A 47 -2.89 2.57 -2.33
C GLN A 47 -3.20 1.44 -1.34
N GLN A 48 -4.29 1.56 -0.58
CA GLN A 48 -4.81 0.51 0.30
C GLN A 48 -5.31 -0.69 -0.50
N GLU A 49 -6.05 -0.47 -1.59
CA GLU A 49 -6.49 -1.57 -2.47
C GLU A 49 -5.30 -2.33 -3.07
N LEU A 50 -4.24 -1.62 -3.47
CA LEU A 50 -3.01 -2.27 -3.94
C LEU A 50 -2.37 -3.13 -2.84
N LEU A 51 -2.27 -2.59 -1.62
CA LEU A 51 -1.70 -3.30 -0.48
C LEU A 51 -2.50 -4.59 -0.19
N ASP A 52 -3.83 -4.51 -0.19
CA ASP A 52 -4.70 -5.67 0.06
C ASP A 52 -4.56 -6.74 -1.03
N ASN A 53 -4.36 -6.33 -2.28
CA ASN A 53 -4.06 -7.26 -3.37
C ASN A 53 -2.69 -7.94 -3.21
N LEU A 54 -1.66 -7.19 -2.81
CA LEU A 54 -0.33 -7.74 -2.58
C LEU A 54 -0.31 -8.75 -1.41
N ILE A 55 -1.01 -8.43 -0.32
CA ILE A 55 -1.17 -9.34 0.83
C ILE A 55 -1.85 -10.64 0.39
N ARG A 56 -2.97 -10.56 -0.32
CA ARG A 56 -3.67 -11.76 -0.83
C ARG A 56 -2.80 -12.60 -1.75
N GLN A 57 -2.01 -11.97 -2.63
CA GLN A 57 -1.06 -12.68 -3.49
C GLN A 57 0.00 -13.42 -2.67
N ARG A 58 0.55 -12.78 -1.64
CA ARG A 58 1.54 -13.37 -0.74
C ARG A 58 0.96 -14.56 0.04
N GLU A 59 -0.25 -14.41 0.57
CA GLU A 59 -0.96 -15.47 1.31
C GLU A 59 -1.19 -16.68 0.40
N THR A 60 -1.74 -16.45 -0.80
CA THR A 60 -1.99 -17.51 -1.80
C THR A 60 -0.71 -18.25 -2.21
N LEU A 61 0.42 -17.55 -2.23
CA LEU A 61 1.73 -18.13 -2.58
C LEU A 61 2.39 -18.85 -1.39
N GLY A 62 2.02 -18.49 -0.16
CA GLY A 62 2.56 -19.09 1.07
C GLY A 62 1.79 -20.31 1.59
N GLU A 63 0.57 -20.54 1.10
CA GLU A 63 -0.23 -21.77 1.30
C GLU A 63 0.26 -22.94 0.43
#